data_AF-A0A2H5YQB6-F1
#
_entry.id   AF-A0A2H5YQB6-F1
#
_cell.length_a   1.000
_cell.length_b   1.000
_cell.length_c   1.000
_cell.angle_alpha   90.00
_cell.angle_beta   90.00
_cell.angle_gamma   90.00
#
_symmetry.space_group_name_H-M   'P 1'
#
loop_
_entity.id
_entity.type
_entity.pdbx_description
1 polymer ?
#
loop_
_entity_poly.entity_id
_entity_poly.type
_entity_poly.pdbx_seq_one_letter_code
_entity_poly.pdbx_strand_id
1 'polypeptide(L)'
;MGLQWNDERFISELVKASGAGGVKVFLQIRDWALDLSLSPWYGTGQKEGNWYPGSPSMWKKCHLFSVLTTGQLEFWFGELRGVPPLDDRNKRVEILRRLNRIPGITIPGEGADGYPRIPLERLAQTRTLEQFLAVFDWVIDEIRRYEGTAAQSER
;
A
#
# COMPACT_ATOMS: atom_id res chain seq x y z
N MET A 1 18.95 -7.14 -21.68
CA MET A 1 18.52 -6.04 -20.79
C MET A 1 17.17 -6.42 -20.22
N GLY A 2 17.05 -6.48 -18.89
CA GLY A 2 15.80 -6.84 -18.22
C GLY A 2 14.74 -5.76 -18.41
N LEU A 3 13.46 -6.14 -18.35
CA LEU A 3 12.37 -5.18 -18.33
C LEU A 3 12.52 -4.27 -17.09
N GLN A 4 12.63 -2.96 -17.32
CA GLN A 4 12.53 -1.96 -16.27
C GLN A 4 11.13 -1.35 -16.30
N TRP A 5 10.46 -1.36 -15.16
CA TRP A 5 9.17 -0.68 -14.99
C TRP A 5 9.37 0.80 -14.71
N ASN A 6 8.47 1.61 -15.25
CA ASN A 6 8.35 3.04 -15.05
C ASN A 6 6.86 3.42 -15.17
N ASP A 7 6.52 4.68 -14.87
CA ASP A 7 5.14 5.16 -14.90
C ASP A 7 4.46 4.92 -16.25
N GLU A 8 5.11 5.26 -17.36
CA GLU A 8 4.54 5.10 -18.70
C GLU A 8 4.16 3.65 -18.99
N ARG A 9 5.08 2.71 -18.76
CA ARG A 9 4.85 1.29 -18.97
C ARG A 9 3.81 0.75 -18.01
N PHE A 10 3.89 1.11 -16.73
CA PHE A 10 2.98 0.63 -15.71
C PHE A 10 1.55 1.08 -16.00
N ILE A 11 1.34 2.35 -16.34
CA ILE A 11 0.04 2.91 -16.72
C ILE A 11 -0.49 2.24 -17.99
N SER A 12 0.38 2.02 -18.99
CA SER A 12 0.03 1.34 -20.24
C SER A 12 -0.45 -0.10 -20.03
N GLU A 13 0.11 -0.83 -19.06
CA GLU A 13 -0.41 -2.15 -18.70
C GLU A 13 -1.66 -2.08 -17.81
N LEU A 14 -1.67 -1.19 -16.81
CA LEU A 14 -2.80 -1.04 -15.88
C LEU A 14 -4.10 -0.66 -16.61
N VAL A 15 -4.03 0.22 -17.61
CA VAL A 15 -5.22 0.64 -18.38
C VAL A 15 -5.87 -0.54 -19.11
N LYS A 16 -5.10 -1.57 -19.51
CA LYS A 16 -5.64 -2.77 -20.15
C LYS A 16 -6.48 -3.60 -19.17
N ALA A 17 -6.12 -3.60 -17.89
CA ALA A 17 -6.79 -4.39 -16.86
C ALA A 17 -7.94 -3.65 -16.16
N SER A 18 -7.83 -2.33 -15.96
CA SER A 18 -8.80 -1.56 -15.15
C SER A 18 -9.33 -0.29 -15.84
N GLY A 19 -9.00 -0.09 -17.11
CA GLY A 19 -9.44 1.07 -17.87
C GLY A 19 -8.97 2.41 -17.28
N ALA A 20 -9.56 3.50 -17.78
CA ALA A 20 -9.23 4.85 -17.31
C ALA A 20 -9.55 5.06 -15.81
N GLY A 21 -10.56 4.36 -15.28
CA GLY A 21 -10.95 4.45 -13.87
C GLY A 21 -9.85 3.94 -12.94
N GLY A 22 -9.28 2.76 -13.21
CA GLY A 22 -8.18 2.22 -12.41
C GLY A 22 -6.91 3.06 -12.52
N VAL A 23 -6.59 3.58 -13.70
CA VAL A 23 -5.46 4.52 -13.88
C VAL A 23 -5.66 5.77 -13.04
N LYS A 24 -6.86 6.35 -13.03
CA LYS A 24 -7.16 7.53 -12.21
C LYS A 24 -6.92 7.25 -10.72
N VAL A 25 -7.42 6.13 -10.20
CA VAL A 25 -7.19 5.72 -8.80
C VAL A 25 -5.70 5.57 -8.53
N PHE A 26 -4.96 4.88 -9.40
CA PHE A 26 -3.51 4.71 -9.26
C PHE A 26 -2.77 6.04 -9.19
N LEU A 27 -3.09 6.99 -10.08
CA LEU A 27 -2.46 8.32 -10.08
C LEU A 27 -2.72 9.07 -8.77
N GLN A 28 -3.94 9.01 -8.24
CA GLN A 28 -4.26 9.65 -6.95
C GLN A 28 -3.52 9.01 -5.77
N ILE A 29 -3.36 7.68 -5.76
CA ILE A 29 -2.54 6.98 -4.76
C ILE A 29 -1.07 7.37 -4.90
N ARG A 30 -0.56 7.47 -6.13
CA ARG A 30 0.81 7.88 -6.40
C ARG A 30 1.06 9.30 -5.91
N ASP A 31 0.17 10.23 -6.23
CA ASP A 31 0.31 11.63 -5.82
C ASP A 31 0.25 11.75 -4.29
N TRP A 32 -0.65 11.02 -3.61
CA TRP A 32 -0.65 10.91 -2.13
C TRP A 32 0.69 10.43 -1.56
N ALA A 33 1.29 9.39 -2.16
CA ALA A 33 2.58 8.87 -1.72
C ALA A 33 3.71 9.91 -1.87
N LEU A 34 3.68 10.67 -2.98
CA LEU A 34 4.65 11.74 -3.24
C LEU A 34 4.48 12.91 -2.27
N ASP A 35 3.24 13.31 -1.96
CA ASP A 35 2.94 14.37 -0.98
C ASP A 35 3.46 14.03 0.41
N LEU A 36 3.45 12.75 0.78
CA LEU A 36 4.04 12.24 2.02
C LEU A 36 5.56 12.06 1.98
N SER A 37 6.21 12.45 0.87
CA SER A 37 7.64 12.25 0.61
C SER A 37 8.07 10.79 0.73
N LEU A 38 7.16 9.85 0.44
CA LEU A 38 7.54 8.45 0.28
C LEU A 38 8.40 8.32 -0.98
N SER A 39 9.22 7.28 -1.05
CA SER A 39 10.02 6.97 -2.23
C SER A 39 9.38 5.77 -2.96
N PRO A 40 8.51 6.02 -3.97
CA PRO A 40 7.85 4.94 -4.67
C PRO A 40 8.88 4.11 -5.44
N TRP A 41 8.58 2.84 -5.61
CA TRP A 41 9.46 1.94 -6.34
C TRP A 41 8.65 0.91 -7.13
N TYR A 42 9.28 0.39 -8.19
CA TYR A 42 8.71 -0.64 -9.03
C TYR A 42 9.37 -1.99 -8.80
N GLY A 43 8.54 -3.03 -8.69
CA GLY A 43 8.97 -4.43 -8.66
C GLY A 43 9.74 -4.84 -9.92
N THR A 44 10.47 -5.95 -9.85
CA THR A 44 11.29 -6.47 -10.96
C THR A 44 10.61 -7.59 -11.76
N GLY A 45 9.30 -7.79 -11.56
CA GLY A 45 8.53 -8.84 -12.22
C GLY A 45 8.55 -8.72 -13.74
N GLN A 46 8.73 -9.83 -14.47
CA GLN A 46 8.85 -9.79 -15.93
C GLN A 46 7.51 -9.78 -16.68
N LYS A 47 6.44 -10.27 -16.05
CA LYS A 47 5.10 -10.37 -16.65
C LYS A 47 4.11 -9.40 -16.02
N GLU A 48 4.21 -9.21 -14.71
CA GLU A 48 3.35 -8.33 -13.92
C GLU A 48 4.21 -7.30 -13.22
N GLY A 49 3.80 -6.03 -13.32
CA GLY A 49 4.42 -4.93 -12.62
C GLY A 49 3.78 -4.77 -11.25
N ASN A 50 4.61 -4.50 -10.24
CA ASN A 50 4.15 -4.02 -8.95
C ASN A 50 4.67 -2.59 -8.78
N TRP A 51 3.79 -1.70 -8.32
CA TRP A 51 4.18 -0.38 -7.84
C TRP A 51 3.88 -0.31 -6.35
N TYR A 52 4.81 0.25 -5.61
CA TYR A 52 4.69 0.43 -4.16
C TYR A 52 4.81 1.92 -3.84
N PRO A 53 4.03 2.44 -2.87
CA PRO A 53 4.11 3.84 -2.47
C PRO A 53 5.46 4.20 -1.85
N GLY A 54 6.21 3.22 -1.35
CA GLY A 54 7.49 3.41 -0.66
C GLY A 54 7.36 3.22 0.85
N SER A 55 8.50 3.09 1.53
CA SER A 55 8.55 2.98 2.99
C SER A 55 8.58 4.37 3.64
N PRO A 56 7.76 4.65 4.66
CA PRO A 56 7.77 5.92 5.39
C PRO A 56 8.94 6.07 6.39
N SER A 57 9.83 5.08 6.48
CA SER A 57 10.61 4.81 7.69
C SER A 57 12.06 4.44 7.42
N MET A 58 12.89 4.46 8.47
CA MET A 58 14.27 3.93 8.44
C MET A 58 14.32 2.42 8.20
N TRP A 59 13.18 1.72 8.33
CA TRP A 59 13.00 0.33 7.94
C TRP A 59 13.04 0.26 6.40
N LYS A 60 14.27 0.23 5.88
CA LYS A 60 14.55 0.08 4.46
C LYS A 60 13.91 -1.23 3.98
N LYS A 61 12.88 -1.12 3.12
CA LYS A 61 12.09 -2.20 2.49
C LYS A 61 10.86 -2.71 3.28
N CYS A 62 10.11 -1.83 3.94
CA CYS A 62 8.76 -2.14 4.41
C CYS A 62 7.72 -1.74 3.36
N HIS A 63 6.88 -2.67 2.90
CA HIS A 63 5.77 -2.39 2.00
C HIS A 63 4.43 -2.47 2.74
N LEU A 64 3.61 -1.44 2.62
CA LEU A 64 2.26 -1.42 3.19
C LEU A 64 1.27 -2.13 2.25
N PHE A 65 1.34 -1.76 0.97
CA PHE A 65 0.56 -2.34 -0.12
C PHE A 65 1.28 -2.14 -1.46
N SER A 66 0.83 -2.83 -2.50
CA SER A 66 1.22 -2.60 -3.88
C SER A 66 0.00 -2.47 -4.79
N VAL A 67 0.16 -1.72 -5.87
CA VAL A 67 -0.75 -1.75 -7.03
C VAL A 67 -0.11 -2.66 -8.07
N LEU A 68 -0.89 -3.59 -8.60
CA LEU A 68 -0.47 -4.51 -9.65
C LEU A 68 -0.98 -4.02 -11.01
N THR A 69 -0.21 -4.24 -12.07
CA THR A 69 -0.66 -3.97 -13.45
C THR A 69 -1.89 -4.79 -13.86
N THR A 70 -2.23 -5.83 -13.09
CA THR A 70 -3.46 -6.64 -13.25
C THR A 70 -4.71 -5.98 -12.65
N GLY A 71 -4.61 -4.75 -12.14
CA GLY A 71 -5.75 -4.04 -11.58
C GLY A 71 -6.10 -4.46 -10.15
N GLN A 72 -5.16 -5.08 -9.45
CA GLN A 72 -5.32 -5.50 -8.06
C GLN A 72 -4.52 -4.58 -7.13
N LEU A 73 -5.06 -4.40 -5.93
CA LEU A 73 -4.33 -3.87 -4.79
C LEU A 73 -3.98 -5.04 -3.88
N GLU A 74 -2.70 -5.23 -3.57
CA GLU A 74 -2.22 -6.28 -2.67
C GLU A 74 -1.71 -5.65 -1.38
N PHE A 75 -2.19 -6.12 -0.23
CA PHE A 75 -1.71 -5.68 1.08
C PHE A 75 -0.53 -6.54 1.53
N TRP A 76 0.52 -5.94 2.05
CA TRP A 76 1.77 -6.65 2.37
C TRP A 76 1.91 -6.99 3.86
N PHE A 77 0.80 -7.34 4.53
CA PHE A 77 0.77 -7.62 5.97
C PHE A 77 1.72 -8.73 6.41
N GLY A 78 1.98 -9.71 5.53
CA GLY A 78 2.96 -10.78 5.77
C GLY A 78 4.40 -10.26 5.98
N GLU A 79 4.80 -9.18 5.31
CA GLU A 79 6.10 -8.52 5.51
C GLU A 79 6.13 -7.70 6.81
N LEU A 80 5.00 -7.10 7.21
CA LEU A 80 4.91 -6.25 8.39
C LEU A 80 5.15 -7.01 9.71
N ARG A 81 5.10 -8.35 9.69
CA ARG A 81 5.34 -9.20 10.87
C ARG A 81 6.71 -9.00 11.52
N GLY A 82 7.69 -8.50 10.78
CA GLY A 82 9.03 -8.20 11.29
C GLY A 82 9.33 -6.71 11.46
N VAL A 83 8.30 -5.84 11.37
CA VAL A 83 8.48 -4.38 11.33
C VAL A 83 7.74 -3.72 12.49
N PRO A 84 8.42 -3.30 13.57
CA PRO A 84 7.79 -2.55 14.64
C PRO A 84 7.20 -1.20 14.18
N PRO A 85 6.04 -0.78 14.71
CA PRO A 85 5.20 -1.44 15.71
C PRO A 85 4.19 -2.44 15.11
N LEU A 86 4.30 -2.73 13.81
CA LEU A 86 3.35 -3.56 13.07
C LEU A 86 3.68 -5.06 13.16
N ASP A 87 4.75 -5.43 13.83
CA ASP A 87 5.09 -6.79 14.26
C ASP A 87 4.06 -7.32 15.28
N ASP A 88 3.45 -6.43 16.08
CA ASP A 88 2.25 -6.73 16.85
C ASP A 88 1.06 -7.06 15.94
N ARG A 89 0.59 -8.31 16.03
CA ARG A 89 -0.58 -8.80 15.29
C ARG A 89 -1.83 -7.96 15.55
N ASN A 90 -2.01 -7.42 16.74
CA ASN A 90 -3.17 -6.57 17.06
C ASN A 90 -3.19 -5.29 16.23
N LYS A 91 -2.01 -4.71 15.92
CA LYS A 91 -1.91 -3.55 15.03
C LYS A 91 -2.32 -3.91 13.60
N ARG A 92 -1.88 -5.06 13.08
CA ARG A 92 -2.29 -5.54 11.74
C ARG A 92 -3.80 -5.84 11.67
N VAL A 93 -4.36 -6.44 12.71
CA VAL A 93 -5.81 -6.65 12.83
C VAL A 93 -6.57 -5.33 12.88
N GLU A 94 -6.03 -4.31 13.56
CA GLU A 94 -6.62 -2.97 13.57
C GLU A 94 -6.61 -2.31 12.19
N ILE A 95 -5.54 -2.48 11.40
CA ILE A 95 -5.49 -2.03 10.00
C ILE A 95 -6.61 -2.71 9.20
N LEU A 96 -6.73 -4.04 9.29
CA LEU A 96 -7.80 -4.77 8.63
C LEU A 96 -9.19 -4.29 9.05
N ARG A 97 -9.40 -4.05 10.34
CA ARG A 97 -10.69 -3.56 10.85
C ARG A 97 -11.02 -2.19 10.28
N ARG A 98 -10.04 -1.31 10.14
CA ARG A 98 -10.22 0.01 9.53
C ARG A 98 -10.53 -0.10 8.04
N LEU A 99 -9.81 -0.95 7.31
CA LEU A 99 -10.09 -1.23 5.89
C LEU A 99 -11.50 -1.81 5.69
N ASN A 100 -11.91 -2.78 6.51
CA ASN A 100 -13.23 -3.41 6.43
C ASN A 100 -14.41 -2.50 6.79
N ARG A 101 -14.15 -1.31 7.34
CA ARG A 101 -15.20 -0.28 7.56
C ARG A 101 -15.49 0.54 6.31
N ILE A 102 -14.61 0.45 5.31
CA ILE A 102 -14.76 1.17 4.05
C ILE A 102 -15.79 0.42 3.19
N PRO A 103 -16.86 1.08 2.72
CA PRO A 103 -17.86 0.44 1.89
C PRO A 103 -17.26 -0.23 0.65
N GLY A 104 -17.57 -1.51 0.45
CA GLY A 104 -17.08 -2.29 -0.70
C GLY A 104 -15.72 -2.96 -0.51
N ILE A 105 -15.08 -2.80 0.65
CA ILE A 105 -13.87 -3.55 1.04
C ILE A 105 -14.25 -4.65 2.02
N THR A 106 -13.82 -5.88 1.74
CA THR A 106 -13.98 -7.01 2.64
C THR A 106 -12.75 -7.89 2.54
N ILE A 107 -11.99 -7.93 3.64
CA ILE A 107 -10.76 -8.69 3.80
C ILE A 107 -10.96 -9.62 4.98
N PRO A 108 -10.83 -10.95 4.80
CA PRO A 108 -10.95 -11.90 5.89
C PRO A 108 -9.93 -11.66 7.00
N GLY A 109 -10.26 -12.05 8.23
CA GLY A 109 -9.42 -11.79 9.42
C GLY A 109 -8.06 -12.49 9.36
N GLU A 110 -7.99 -13.65 8.72
CA GLU A 110 -6.77 -14.38 8.39
C GLU A 110 -5.83 -13.61 7.46
N GLY A 111 -6.33 -12.58 6.77
CA GLY A 111 -5.55 -11.70 5.91
C GLY A 111 -4.46 -10.91 6.66
N ALA A 112 -4.56 -10.75 7.98
CA ALA A 112 -3.63 -9.94 8.79
C ALA A 112 -2.20 -10.51 8.83
N ASP A 113 -2.02 -11.75 8.39
CA ASP A 113 -0.73 -12.45 8.39
C ASP A 113 -0.27 -12.83 6.96
N GLY A 114 -1.01 -12.41 5.93
CA GLY A 114 -0.78 -12.79 4.53
C GLY A 114 -0.73 -11.61 3.56
N TYR A 115 -1.12 -11.88 2.31
CA TYR A 115 -1.12 -10.91 1.22
C TYR A 115 -2.50 -10.81 0.54
N PRO A 116 -3.54 -10.35 1.27
CA PRO A 116 -4.88 -10.27 0.69
C PRO A 116 -4.89 -9.28 -0.47
N ARG A 117 -5.74 -9.55 -1.45
CA ARG A 117 -5.91 -8.70 -2.63
C ARG A 117 -7.35 -8.24 -2.75
N ILE A 118 -7.54 -7.01 -3.21
CA ILE A 118 -8.84 -6.49 -3.64
C ILE A 118 -8.72 -5.87 -5.03
N PRO A 119 -9.80 -5.86 -5.83
CA PRO A 119 -9.80 -5.11 -7.09
C PRO A 119 -9.57 -3.62 -6.85
N LEU A 120 -8.67 -2.99 -7.61
CA LEU A 120 -8.37 -1.56 -7.50
C LEU A 120 -9.60 -0.68 -7.74
N GLU A 121 -10.50 -1.14 -8.61
CA GLU A 121 -11.80 -0.51 -8.90
C GLU A 121 -12.69 -0.32 -7.66
N ARG A 122 -12.48 -1.07 -6.57
CA ARG A 122 -13.21 -0.84 -5.31
C ARG A 122 -12.95 0.55 -4.76
N LEU A 123 -11.81 1.15 -5.09
CA LEU A 123 -11.42 2.50 -4.69
C LEU A 123 -11.82 3.58 -5.73
N ALA A 124 -12.60 3.24 -6.77
CA ALA A 124 -12.94 4.19 -7.84
C ALA A 124 -13.79 5.38 -7.37
N GLN A 125 -14.54 5.23 -6.26
CA GLN A 125 -15.30 6.32 -5.67
C GLN A 125 -14.38 7.19 -4.81
N THR A 126 -14.41 8.52 -5.02
CA THR A 126 -13.56 9.49 -4.33
C THR A 126 -13.57 9.31 -2.81
N ARG A 127 -14.76 9.20 -2.21
CA ARG A 127 -14.90 9.02 -0.75
C ARG A 127 -14.26 7.73 -0.25
N THR A 128 -14.36 6.64 -1.03
CA THR A 128 -13.77 5.35 -0.68
C THR A 128 -12.25 5.43 -0.72
N LEU A 129 -11.69 6.09 -1.75
CA LEU A 129 -10.26 6.32 -1.86
C LEU A 129 -9.74 7.20 -0.73
N GLU A 130 -10.43 8.30 -0.39
CA GLU A 130 -10.06 9.16 0.74
C GLU A 130 -10.03 8.40 2.06
N GLN A 131 -11.05 7.57 2.32
CA GLN A 131 -11.07 6.73 3.53
C GLN A 131 -9.93 5.71 3.53
N PHE A 132 -9.62 5.12 2.37
CA PHE A 132 -8.51 4.19 2.22
C PHE A 132 -7.17 4.87 2.52
N LEU A 133 -6.90 6.03 1.93
CA LEU A 133 -5.66 6.78 2.16
C LEU A 133 -5.55 7.22 3.62
N ALA A 134 -6.65 7.65 4.25
CA ALA A 134 -6.67 7.99 5.67
C ALA A 134 -6.32 6.81 6.60
N VAL A 135 -6.60 5.56 6.20
CA VAL A 135 -6.11 4.39 6.95
C VAL A 135 -4.59 4.31 6.89
N PHE A 136 -3.99 4.54 5.72
CA PHE A 136 -2.54 4.47 5.56
C PHE A 136 -1.81 5.70 6.11
N ASP A 137 -2.42 6.88 6.12
CA ASP A 137 -1.94 8.04 6.88
C ASP A 137 -1.77 7.66 8.35
N TRP A 138 -2.81 7.04 8.95
CA TRP A 138 -2.74 6.57 10.33
C TRP A 138 -1.65 5.51 10.55
N VAL A 139 -1.48 4.56 9.63
CA VAL A 139 -0.40 3.56 9.72
C VAL A 139 0.97 4.23 9.70
N ILE A 140 1.18 5.17 8.79
CA ILE A 140 2.43 5.93 8.66
C ILE A 140 2.70 6.73 9.94
N ASP A 141 1.67 7.34 10.53
CA ASP A 141 1.80 8.07 11.80
C ASP A 141 2.10 7.16 13.00
N GLU A 142 1.58 5.93 13.03
CA GLU A 142 1.97 4.95 14.06
C GLU A 142 3.46 4.56 13.93
N ILE A 143 3.95 4.35 12.70
CA ILE A 143 5.36 4.05 12.46
C ILE A 143 6.25 5.22 12.89
N ARG A 144 5.94 6.44 12.45
CA ARG A 144 6.70 7.65 12.80
C ARG A 144 6.72 7.91 14.31
N ARG A 145 5.61 7.68 15.02
CA ARG A 145 5.55 7.80 16.49
C ARG A 145 6.43 6.76 17.19
N TYR A 146 6.43 5.52 16.70
CA TYR A 146 7.30 4.49 17.23
C TYR A 146 8.77 4.87 17.05
N GLU A 147 9.17 5.31 15.86
CA GLU A 147 10.54 5.77 15.59
C GLU A 147 10.96 6.93 16.50
N GLY A 148 10.08 7.92 16.68
CA GLY A 148 10.35 9.05 17.58
C GLY A 148 10.53 8.62 19.04
N THR A 149 9.86 7.56 19.48
CA THR A 149 9.98 7.00 20.84
C THR A 149 11.25 6.15 20.99
N ALA A 150 11.55 5.32 20.01
CA ALA A 150 12.77 4.49 19.97
C ALA A 150 14.03 5.36 20.02
N ALA A 151 14.08 6.42 19.20
CA ALA A 151 15.20 7.36 19.17
C ALA A 151 15.42 8.13 20.48
N GLN A 152 14.39 8.23 21.34
CA GLN A 152 14.50 8.83 22.68
C GLN A 152 14.96 7.82 23.74
N SER A 153 14.72 6.52 23.54
CA SER A 153 15.08 5.46 24.48
C SER A 153 16.53 4.99 24.34
N GLU A 154 17.18 5.32 23.22
CA GLU A 154 18.59 5.04 22.94
C GLU A 154 19.55 6.17 23.37
N ARG A 155 19.03 7.23 24.00
CA ARG A 155 19.80 8.37 24.56
C ARG A 155 19.88 8.28 26.07
#